data_AF-Q6DT15-F1
#
_entry.id   AF-Q6DT15-F1
#
_cell.length_a   1.000
_cell.length_b   1.000
_cell.length_c   1.000
_cell.angle_alpha   90.00
_cell.angle_beta   90.00
_cell.angle_gamma   90.00
#
_symmetry.space_group_name_H-M   'P 1'
#
loop_
_entity.id
_entity.type
_entity.pdbx_description
1 polymer ?
#
loop_
_entity_poly.entity_id
_entity_poly.type
_entity_poly.pdbx_seq_one_letter_code
_entity_poly.pdbx_strand_id
1 'polypeptide(L)'
;SITCSYNNLAIGREGVMSIDNMKKLNEAYQILQTALKKGLPALKENNGTINVNYTYTCSGEGNTNCNPSLFDITHSTTKGDWRNGGSVTKTQTIDGKQVTTTISSKVVDSAAQGNTQGVSYTEITNKLDGVPDSAQALLAQASTLINTINSACPWFRVTNESGGPQMNPTSGGLCVFKDEISAIQKMIADAQELVNQTSAINNNEQSTQQVGGSGGKPFNPFTDASFAQGMLANASAQAKMLDLSHQVGNTINPDRLTGN
;
A
#
# COMPACT_ATOMS: atom_id res chain seq x y z
N SER A 1 11.99 -14.78 -2.27
CA SER A 1 12.32 -13.79 -1.21
C SER A 1 13.23 -12.72 -1.82
N ILE A 2 13.34 -11.56 -1.17
CA ILE A 2 14.38 -10.56 -1.46
C ILE A 2 15.41 -10.66 -0.33
N THR A 3 16.70 -10.71 -0.68
CA THR A 3 17.81 -10.84 0.29
C THR A 3 18.54 -9.52 0.43
N CYS A 4 18.53 -8.94 1.64
CA CYS A 4 19.26 -7.73 1.97
C CYS A 4 20.57 -8.09 2.71
N SER A 5 21.64 -8.35 1.95
CA SER A 5 22.92 -8.86 2.50
C SER A 5 24.15 -8.03 2.13
N TYR A 6 23.97 -6.76 1.76
CA TYR A 6 25.07 -5.85 1.49
C TYR A 6 25.63 -5.29 2.81
N ASN A 7 26.88 -5.62 3.11
CA ASN A 7 27.60 -5.18 4.31
C ASN A 7 28.62 -4.09 3.94
N ASN A 8 28.93 -3.20 4.89
CA ASN A 8 29.95 -2.15 4.74
C ASN A 8 29.71 -1.17 3.58
N LEU A 9 28.47 -1.06 3.10
CA LEU A 9 28.05 -0.06 2.12
C LEU A 9 27.19 1.00 2.81
N ALA A 10 27.25 2.24 2.29
CA ALA A 10 26.44 3.33 2.80
C ALA A 10 24.95 3.09 2.54
N ILE A 11 24.13 3.39 3.54
CA ILE A 11 22.68 3.43 3.44
C ILE A 11 22.26 4.80 2.90
N GLY A 12 21.33 4.83 1.95
CA GLY A 12 20.74 6.08 1.46
C GLY A 12 20.60 6.15 -0.05
N ARG A 13 20.48 7.39 -0.56
CA ARG A 13 20.30 7.67 -1.98
C ARG A 13 21.46 7.14 -2.79
N GLU A 14 21.14 6.41 -3.86
CA GLU A 14 22.09 5.68 -4.71
C GLU A 14 23.00 4.72 -3.92
N GLY A 15 22.54 4.28 -2.74
CA GLY A 15 23.20 3.31 -1.88
C GLY A 15 22.25 2.19 -1.47
N VAL A 16 22.52 1.52 -0.35
CA VAL A 16 21.68 0.42 0.13
C VAL A 16 20.40 0.98 0.75
N MET A 17 19.23 0.39 0.41
CA MET A 17 17.99 0.71 1.11
C MET A 17 18.10 0.26 2.57
N SER A 18 17.77 1.14 3.52
CA SER A 18 17.72 0.76 4.94
C SER A 18 16.70 -0.36 5.17
N ILE A 19 16.94 -1.20 6.16
CA ILE A 19 15.99 -2.26 6.54
C ILE A 19 14.66 -1.66 7.03
N ASP A 20 14.67 -0.48 7.64
CA ASP A 20 13.44 0.22 8.03
C ASP A 20 12.60 0.65 6.82
N ASN A 21 13.24 1.16 5.76
CA ASN A 21 12.53 1.47 4.51
C ASN A 21 12.04 0.18 3.82
N MET A 22 12.84 -0.89 3.85
CA MET A 22 12.41 -2.19 3.33
C MET A 22 11.22 -2.78 4.09
N LYS A 23 11.18 -2.64 5.43
CA LYS A 23 10.03 -3.06 6.25
C LYS A 23 8.77 -2.29 5.88
N LYS A 24 8.85 -0.97 5.76
CA LYS A 24 7.73 -0.10 5.30
C LYS A 24 7.24 -0.50 3.91
N LEU A 25 8.17 -0.66 2.97
CA LEU A 25 7.91 -1.08 1.60
C LEU A 25 7.22 -2.46 1.56
N ASN A 26 7.77 -3.42 2.30
CA ASN A 26 7.25 -4.78 2.33
C ASN A 26 5.86 -4.85 2.97
N GLU A 27 5.59 -4.16 4.09
CA GLU A 27 4.25 -4.15 4.69
C GLU A 27 3.19 -3.65 3.68
N ALA A 28 3.45 -2.51 3.03
CA ALA A 28 2.55 -1.97 2.00
C ALA A 28 2.37 -2.94 0.83
N TYR A 29 3.45 -3.54 0.35
CA TYR A 29 3.41 -4.55 -0.72
C TYR A 29 2.57 -5.78 -0.32
N GLN A 30 2.75 -6.33 0.88
CA GLN A 30 2.02 -7.51 1.34
C GLN A 30 0.52 -7.22 1.50
N ILE A 31 0.16 -6.04 1.99
CA ILE A 31 -1.24 -5.59 2.07
C ILE A 31 -1.87 -5.52 0.67
N LEU A 32 -1.21 -4.84 -0.27
CA LEU A 32 -1.69 -4.67 -1.64
C LEU A 32 -1.85 -6.03 -2.34
N GLN A 33 -0.84 -6.90 -2.28
CA GLN A 33 -0.89 -8.21 -2.92
C GLN A 33 -1.98 -9.11 -2.31
N THR A 34 -2.20 -9.03 -1.00
CA THR A 34 -3.28 -9.77 -0.33
C THR A 34 -4.65 -9.27 -0.78
N ALA A 35 -4.85 -7.95 -0.86
CA ALA A 35 -6.08 -7.34 -1.36
C ALA A 35 -6.35 -7.71 -2.82
N LEU A 36 -5.34 -7.60 -3.69
CA LEU A 36 -5.45 -7.95 -5.11
C LEU A 36 -5.79 -9.44 -5.31
N LYS A 37 -5.20 -10.33 -4.50
CA LYS A 37 -5.50 -11.76 -4.55
C LYS A 37 -6.93 -12.08 -4.10
N LYS A 38 -7.46 -11.36 -3.11
CA LYS A 38 -8.86 -11.50 -2.66
C LYS A 38 -9.84 -10.92 -3.70
N GLY A 39 -9.42 -9.88 -4.42
CA GLY A 39 -10.27 -9.06 -5.27
C GLY A 39 -10.64 -7.75 -4.55
N LEU A 40 -10.56 -6.64 -5.28
CA LEU A 40 -10.85 -5.32 -4.75
C LEU A 40 -12.38 -5.12 -4.62
N PRO A 41 -12.86 -4.55 -3.51
CA PRO A 41 -14.29 -4.30 -3.34
C PRO A 41 -14.75 -3.11 -4.21
N ALA A 42 -16.07 -2.96 -4.37
CA ALA A 42 -16.65 -1.79 -5.04
C ALA A 42 -16.37 -0.50 -4.23
N LEU A 43 -16.31 0.66 -4.91
CA LEU A 43 -15.92 1.94 -4.28
C LEU A 43 -16.81 2.37 -3.10
N LYS A 44 -18.07 1.92 -3.06
CA LYS A 44 -18.99 2.22 -1.95
C LYS A 44 -18.70 1.40 -0.68
N GLU A 45 -17.98 0.29 -0.80
CA GLU A 45 -17.71 -0.64 0.29
C GLU A 45 -16.50 -0.17 1.10
N ASN A 46 -16.75 0.72 2.07
CA ASN A 46 -15.68 1.35 2.86
C ASN A 46 -15.32 0.59 4.14
N ASN A 47 -16.04 -0.48 4.47
CA ASN A 47 -15.93 -1.19 5.75
C ASN A 47 -15.30 -2.58 5.67
N GLY A 48 -14.95 -3.04 4.46
CA GLY A 48 -14.27 -4.31 4.28
C GLY A 48 -12.89 -4.33 4.94
N THR A 49 -12.45 -5.55 5.25
CA THR A 49 -11.13 -5.81 5.81
C THR A 49 -10.51 -7.08 5.25
N ILE A 50 -9.19 -7.17 5.39
CA ILE A 50 -8.37 -8.34 5.10
C ILE A 50 -7.41 -8.64 6.25
N ASN A 51 -6.97 -9.90 6.31
CA ASN A 51 -5.92 -10.33 7.22
C ASN A 51 -4.65 -10.59 6.39
N VAL A 52 -3.54 -10.01 6.82
CA VAL A 52 -2.26 -10.07 6.11
C VAL A 52 -1.25 -10.76 6.99
N ASN A 53 -0.49 -11.70 6.42
CA ASN A 53 0.57 -12.39 7.14
C ASN A 53 1.83 -12.41 6.28
N TYR A 54 2.96 -12.00 6.85
CA TYR A 54 4.26 -12.07 6.19
C TYR A 54 5.38 -12.31 7.20
N THR A 55 6.48 -12.88 6.70
CA THR A 55 7.65 -13.19 7.50
C THR A 55 8.90 -12.56 6.90
N TYR A 56 9.91 -12.33 7.74
CA TYR A 56 11.28 -12.06 7.32
C TYR A 56 12.26 -12.67 8.31
N THR A 57 13.49 -12.92 7.87
CA THR A 57 14.52 -13.59 8.66
C THR A 57 15.79 -12.75 8.79
N CYS A 58 16.47 -12.84 9.92
CA CYS A 58 17.79 -12.26 10.13
C CYS A 58 18.79 -13.33 10.53
N SER A 59 19.93 -13.35 9.85
CA SER A 59 21.08 -14.20 10.14
C SER A 59 22.37 -13.39 10.03
N GLY A 60 23.49 -13.99 10.43
CA GLY A 60 24.81 -13.36 10.44
C GLY A 60 25.14 -12.66 11.75
N GLU A 61 26.42 -12.69 12.11
CA GLU A 61 26.93 -12.04 13.31
C GLU A 61 26.69 -10.53 13.27
N GLY A 62 26.27 -9.96 14.41
CA GLY A 62 26.00 -8.52 14.53
C GLY A 62 24.66 -8.04 13.94
N ASN A 63 23.85 -8.92 13.32
CA ASN A 63 22.57 -8.51 12.75
C ASN A 63 21.51 -8.25 13.83
N THR A 64 21.10 -6.99 13.96
CA THR A 64 20.12 -6.53 14.98
C THR A 64 18.71 -6.28 14.43
N ASN A 65 18.47 -6.47 13.13
CA ASN A 65 17.21 -6.08 12.49
C ASN A 65 15.98 -6.88 12.94
N CYS A 66 16.20 -8.05 13.54
CA CYS A 66 15.19 -8.90 14.14
C CYS A 66 15.30 -8.92 15.67
N ASN A 67 16.06 -8.01 16.28
CA ASN A 67 16.13 -7.90 17.73
C ASN A 67 14.72 -7.63 18.28
N PRO A 68 14.13 -8.52 19.08
CA PRO A 68 12.75 -8.32 19.50
C PRO A 68 12.45 -7.09 20.39
N SER A 69 13.48 -6.39 20.91
CA SER A 69 13.29 -5.09 21.58
C SER A 69 12.86 -4.00 20.61
N LEU A 70 13.12 -4.16 19.31
CA LEU A 70 12.61 -3.26 18.25
C LEU A 70 11.09 -3.38 18.06
N PHE A 71 10.46 -4.41 18.62
CA PHE A 71 9.04 -4.68 18.48
C PHE A 71 8.28 -4.56 19.80
N ASP A 72 8.94 -4.13 20.88
CA ASP A 72 8.40 -4.14 22.24
C ASP A 72 8.03 -5.55 22.74
N ILE A 73 8.72 -6.58 22.25
CA ILE A 73 8.66 -7.92 22.83
C ILE A 73 9.58 -7.91 24.06
N THR A 74 9.12 -7.24 25.11
CA THR A 74 9.77 -7.15 26.40
C THR A 74 8.71 -7.45 27.47
N HIS A 75 8.97 -8.42 28.34
CA HIS A 75 8.11 -8.90 29.44
C HIS A 75 7.08 -10.01 29.14
N SER A 76 7.46 -11.24 29.52
CA SER A 76 6.58 -12.21 30.17
C SER A 76 7.31 -12.75 31.42
N THR A 77 6.57 -13.09 32.47
CA THR A 77 7.02 -13.37 33.86
C THR A 77 7.85 -14.65 34.03
N THR A 78 8.33 -15.26 32.94
CA THR A 78 9.13 -16.49 32.97
C THR A 78 10.43 -16.29 32.20
N LYS A 79 11.55 -16.54 32.88
CA LYS A 79 12.91 -16.45 32.34
C LYS A 79 13.05 -17.33 31.09
N GLY A 80 13.10 -16.72 29.90
CA GLY A 80 13.33 -17.39 28.63
C GLY A 80 13.91 -16.42 27.59
N ASP A 81 14.67 -16.95 26.62
CA ASP A 81 15.16 -16.17 25.48
C ASP A 81 13.97 -15.76 24.60
N TRP A 82 13.52 -14.52 24.78
CA TRP A 82 12.41 -13.87 24.08
C TRP A 82 12.60 -13.82 22.56
N ARG A 83 13.82 -14.04 22.07
CA ARG A 83 14.08 -14.24 20.64
C ARG A 83 13.41 -15.51 20.12
N ASN A 84 13.22 -16.53 20.95
CA ASN A 84 12.67 -17.81 20.57
C ASN A 84 11.31 -18.10 21.24
N GLY A 85 10.22 -17.75 20.55
CA GLY A 85 8.83 -17.95 21.01
C GLY A 85 8.16 -16.72 21.59
N GLY A 86 8.85 -15.57 21.64
CA GLY A 86 8.27 -14.30 22.09
C GLY A 86 7.20 -13.78 21.12
N SER A 87 6.16 -13.14 21.64
CA SER A 87 5.09 -12.53 20.86
C SER A 87 4.56 -11.29 21.55
N VAL A 88 4.15 -10.30 20.76
CA VAL A 88 3.47 -9.08 21.22
C VAL A 88 2.28 -8.81 20.31
N THR A 89 1.21 -8.26 20.87
CA THR A 89 0.08 -7.76 20.09
C THR A 89 -0.08 -6.28 20.38
N LYS A 90 -0.15 -5.48 19.32
CA LYS A 90 -0.34 -4.04 19.39
C LYS A 90 -1.39 -3.59 18.39
N THR A 91 -1.97 -2.43 18.63
CA THR A 91 -2.84 -1.77 17.67
C THR A 91 -2.05 -0.73 16.90
N GLN A 92 -2.27 -0.65 15.59
CA GLN A 92 -1.77 0.42 14.74
C GLN A 92 -2.93 1.01 13.95
N THR A 93 -2.80 2.29 13.59
CA THR A 93 -3.83 2.96 12.79
C THR A 93 -3.45 2.93 11.32
N ILE A 94 -4.30 2.35 10.47
CA ILE A 94 -4.20 2.39 9.01
C ILE A 94 -5.48 3.06 8.48
N ASP A 95 -5.34 4.17 7.75
CA ASP A 95 -6.46 4.94 7.17
C ASP A 95 -7.56 5.26 8.21
N GLY A 96 -7.16 5.70 9.40
CA GLY A 96 -8.08 6.02 10.49
C GLY A 96 -8.73 4.82 11.19
N LYS A 97 -8.47 3.58 10.75
CA LYS A 97 -8.98 2.35 11.39
C LYS A 97 -7.91 1.68 12.24
N GLN A 98 -8.36 1.10 13.36
CA GLN A 98 -7.51 0.29 14.22
C GLN A 98 -7.30 -1.10 13.62
N VAL A 99 -6.04 -1.46 13.42
CA VAL A 99 -5.58 -2.76 12.94
C VAL A 99 -4.84 -3.44 14.07
N THR A 100 -5.14 -4.72 14.31
CA THR A 100 -4.45 -5.51 15.33
C THR A 100 -3.26 -6.19 14.69
N THR A 101 -2.05 -5.86 15.15
CA THR A 101 -0.81 -6.44 14.66
C THR A 101 -0.20 -7.34 15.74
N THR A 102 -0.12 -8.63 15.46
CA THR A 102 0.64 -9.59 16.27
C THR A 102 2.00 -9.83 15.62
N ILE A 103 3.07 -9.58 16.38
CA ILE A 103 4.45 -9.83 15.96
C ILE A 103 5.00 -10.95 16.83
N SER A 104 5.52 -12.00 16.19
CA SER A 104 6.15 -13.13 16.89
C SER A 104 7.57 -13.39 16.38
N SER A 105 8.42 -13.88 17.27
CA SER A 105 9.83 -14.16 17.02
C SER A 105 10.13 -15.62 17.30
N LYS A 106 10.91 -16.26 16.43
CA LYS A 106 11.38 -17.65 16.56
C LYS A 106 12.84 -17.75 16.18
N VAL A 107 13.64 -18.46 16.98
CA VAL A 107 15.04 -18.77 16.61
C VAL A 107 15.09 -20.18 16.04
N VAL A 108 15.79 -20.34 14.92
CA VAL A 108 16.07 -21.62 14.29
C VAL A 108 17.58 -21.83 14.31
N ASP A 109 18.02 -22.92 14.94
CA ASP A 109 19.43 -23.29 15.02
C ASP A 109 19.95 -23.86 13.68
N SER A 110 21.25 -23.70 13.41
CA SER A 110 21.90 -24.20 12.20
C SER A 110 21.79 -25.72 12.04
N ALA A 111 21.78 -26.47 13.15
CA ALA A 111 21.64 -27.92 13.17
C ALA A 111 20.18 -28.38 13.36
N ALA A 112 19.22 -27.46 13.40
CA ALA A 112 17.81 -27.82 13.56
C ALA A 112 17.32 -28.68 12.39
N GLN A 113 16.54 -29.72 12.70
CA GLN A 113 15.95 -30.60 11.69
C GLN A 113 15.11 -29.78 10.69
N GLY A 114 15.43 -29.90 9.40
CA GLY A 114 14.76 -29.16 8.33
C GLY A 114 15.36 -27.79 8.00
N ASN A 115 16.37 -27.31 8.75
CA ASN A 115 17.11 -26.11 8.37
C ASN A 115 18.10 -26.44 7.24
N THR A 116 17.80 -25.98 6.02
CA THR A 116 18.66 -26.17 4.85
C THR A 116 19.67 -25.03 4.63
N GLN A 117 19.67 -23.99 5.46
CA GLN A 117 20.55 -22.82 5.30
C GLN A 117 21.95 -23.03 5.89
N GLY A 118 22.12 -24.02 6.78
CA GLY A 118 23.39 -24.30 7.46
C GLY A 118 23.86 -23.21 8.43
N VAL A 119 23.02 -22.21 8.71
CA VAL A 119 23.26 -21.12 9.65
C VAL A 119 22.03 -20.91 10.54
N SER A 120 22.27 -20.44 11.77
CA SER A 120 21.18 -20.06 12.68
C SER A 120 20.57 -18.73 12.26
N TYR A 121 19.27 -18.57 12.44
CA TYR A 121 18.55 -17.35 12.09
C TYR A 121 17.37 -17.08 13.03
N THR A 122 16.96 -15.82 13.10
CA THR A 122 15.71 -15.40 13.76
C THR A 122 14.67 -15.11 12.69
N GLU A 123 13.50 -15.71 12.82
CA GLU A 123 12.32 -15.44 12.00
C GLU A 123 11.36 -14.53 12.75
N ILE A 124 10.91 -13.46 12.09
CA ILE A 124 9.85 -12.58 12.58
C ILE A 124 8.62 -12.80 11.71
N THR A 125 7.49 -13.09 12.35
CA THR A 125 6.18 -13.22 11.70
C THR A 125 5.30 -12.05 12.11
N ASN A 126 4.76 -11.33 11.13
CA ASN A 126 3.82 -10.22 11.32
C ASN A 126 2.45 -10.66 10.81
N LYS A 127 1.47 -10.66 11.71
CA LYS A 127 0.07 -10.93 11.41
C LYS A 127 -0.74 -9.67 11.68
N LEU A 128 -1.30 -9.10 10.64
CA LEU A 128 -2.16 -7.91 10.71
C LEU A 128 -3.61 -8.36 10.48
N ASP A 129 -4.45 -8.20 11.49
CA ASP A 129 -5.87 -8.54 11.45
C ASP A 129 -6.72 -7.27 11.33
N GLY A 130 -7.68 -7.29 10.42
CA GLY A 130 -8.62 -6.17 10.22
C GLY A 130 -8.06 -5.00 9.40
N VAL A 131 -7.09 -5.25 8.51
CA VAL A 131 -6.55 -4.21 7.62
C VAL A 131 -7.66 -3.72 6.67
N PRO A 132 -7.94 -2.41 6.55
CA PRO A 132 -8.94 -1.90 5.62
C PRO A 132 -8.58 -2.19 4.17
N ASP A 133 -9.56 -2.65 3.39
CA ASP A 133 -9.42 -2.93 1.95
C ASP A 133 -10.24 -1.98 1.05
N SER A 134 -10.68 -0.84 1.61
CA SER A 134 -11.33 0.23 0.83
C SER A 134 -10.36 0.79 -0.23
N ALA A 135 -10.92 1.34 -1.31
CA ALA A 135 -10.12 1.95 -2.37
C ALA A 135 -9.17 3.04 -1.84
N GLN A 136 -9.66 3.88 -0.91
CA GLN A 136 -8.85 4.91 -0.25
C GLN A 136 -7.67 4.32 0.52
N ALA A 137 -7.91 3.31 1.37
CA ALA A 137 -6.87 2.69 2.17
C ALA A 137 -5.79 2.03 1.29
N LEU A 138 -6.19 1.33 0.23
CA LEU A 138 -5.26 0.67 -0.68
C LEU A 138 -4.47 1.67 -1.53
N LEU A 139 -5.07 2.77 -1.97
CA LEU A 139 -4.35 3.85 -2.65
C LEU A 139 -3.31 4.50 -1.73
N ALA A 140 -3.60 4.63 -0.43
CA ALA A 140 -2.61 5.09 0.55
C ALA A 140 -1.43 4.11 0.67
N GLN A 141 -1.67 2.80 0.67
CA GLN A 141 -0.60 1.79 0.65
C GLN A 141 0.23 1.85 -0.64
N ALA A 142 -0.42 2.00 -1.80
CA ALA A 142 0.27 2.18 -3.07
C ALA A 142 1.14 3.45 -3.07
N SER A 143 0.63 4.54 -2.50
CA SER A 143 1.37 5.78 -2.29
C SER A 143 2.59 5.57 -1.38
N THR A 144 2.43 4.89 -0.24
CA THR A 144 3.53 4.52 0.65
C THR A 144 4.60 3.70 -0.08
N LEU A 145 4.19 2.70 -0.87
CA LEU A 145 5.09 1.85 -1.64
C LEU A 145 5.95 2.68 -2.62
N ILE A 146 5.31 3.44 -3.51
CA ILE A 146 6.04 4.20 -4.54
C ILE A 146 6.88 5.34 -3.96
N ASN A 147 6.37 6.04 -2.95
CA ASN A 147 7.09 7.14 -2.31
C ASN A 147 8.29 6.63 -1.50
N THR A 148 8.18 5.45 -0.86
CA THR A 148 9.33 4.85 -0.18
C THR A 148 10.44 4.51 -1.17
N ILE A 149 10.10 3.95 -2.33
CA ILE A 149 11.06 3.66 -3.40
C ILE A 149 11.72 4.95 -3.89
N ASN A 150 10.91 5.96 -4.23
CA ASN A 150 11.39 7.22 -4.79
C ASN A 150 12.27 8.00 -3.79
N SER A 151 11.81 8.16 -2.54
CA SER A 151 12.53 8.91 -1.51
C SER A 151 13.81 8.19 -1.05
N ALA A 152 13.79 6.86 -0.93
CA ALA A 152 14.99 6.11 -0.58
C ALA A 152 15.99 6.09 -1.76
N CYS A 153 15.48 6.05 -3.00
CA CYS A 153 16.25 5.95 -4.25
C CYS A 153 17.46 5.01 -4.12
N PRO A 154 17.28 3.73 -3.77
CA PRO A 154 18.41 2.83 -3.57
C PRO A 154 19.10 2.52 -4.90
N TRP A 155 20.36 2.12 -4.81
CA TRP A 155 21.11 1.56 -5.92
C TRP A 155 20.45 0.28 -6.43
N PHE A 156 20.39 0.13 -7.75
CA PHE A 156 20.00 -1.09 -8.43
C PHE A 156 21.03 -1.47 -9.50
N ARG A 157 21.07 -2.76 -9.82
CA ARG A 157 21.73 -3.31 -10.99
C ARG A 157 20.91 -4.49 -11.49
N VAL A 158 20.59 -4.51 -12.77
CA VAL A 158 19.84 -5.59 -13.41
C VAL A 158 20.78 -6.51 -14.19
N THR A 159 20.32 -7.75 -14.39
CA THR A 159 20.93 -8.70 -15.31
C THR A 159 19.97 -8.85 -16.47
N ASN A 160 20.29 -8.24 -17.62
CA ASN A 160 19.47 -8.44 -18.82
C ASN A 160 19.69 -9.84 -19.38
N GLU A 161 18.60 -10.49 -19.77
CA GLU A 161 18.65 -11.80 -20.41
C GLU A 161 18.86 -11.66 -21.92
N SER A 162 19.58 -12.62 -22.50
CA SER A 162 19.78 -12.68 -23.95
C SER A 162 18.48 -13.06 -24.65
N GLY A 163 18.08 -12.29 -25.68
CA GLY A 163 16.85 -12.53 -26.44
C GLY A 163 15.57 -12.02 -25.79
N GLY A 164 15.62 -11.50 -24.55
CA GLY A 164 14.50 -10.87 -23.87
C GLY A 164 14.47 -9.34 -24.01
N PRO A 165 13.40 -8.68 -23.51
CA PRO A 165 13.37 -7.23 -23.34
C PRO A 165 14.57 -6.73 -22.54
N GLN A 166 15.12 -5.58 -22.93
CA GLN A 166 16.29 -5.00 -22.29
C GLN A 166 15.87 -3.86 -21.36
N MET A 167 16.33 -3.88 -20.10
CA MET A 167 16.15 -2.76 -19.18
C MET A 167 17.25 -1.72 -19.40
N ASN A 168 16.88 -0.44 -19.42
CA ASN A 168 17.79 0.71 -19.52
C ASN A 168 17.36 1.81 -18.53
N PRO A 169 18.29 2.37 -17.71
CA PRO A 169 19.67 1.94 -17.52
C PRO A 169 19.77 0.61 -16.79
N THR A 170 20.88 -0.11 -16.98
CA THR A 170 21.11 -1.39 -16.31
C THR A 170 21.57 -1.25 -14.85
N SER A 171 21.90 -0.04 -14.41
CA SER A 171 22.28 0.27 -13.04
C SER A 171 22.15 1.77 -12.75
N GLY A 172 21.97 2.11 -11.47
CA GLY A 172 21.86 3.49 -11.00
C GLY A 172 21.04 3.56 -9.72
N GLY A 173 20.57 4.74 -9.33
CA GLY A 173 19.52 4.86 -8.31
C GLY A 173 18.13 4.59 -8.90
N LEU A 174 17.24 3.93 -8.16
CA LEU A 174 15.87 3.64 -8.66
C LEU A 174 15.07 4.91 -9.01
N CYS A 175 15.40 6.07 -8.44
CA CYS A 175 14.79 7.34 -8.82
C CYS A 175 15.24 7.86 -10.20
N VAL A 176 16.05 7.09 -10.94
CA VAL A 176 16.33 7.36 -12.37
C VAL A 176 15.07 7.18 -13.24
N PHE A 177 14.15 6.31 -12.84
CA PHE A 177 12.86 6.05 -13.49
C PHE A 177 11.83 7.15 -13.18
N LYS A 178 12.20 8.40 -13.47
CA LYS A 178 11.43 9.58 -13.09
C LYS A 178 10.06 9.62 -13.76
N ASP A 179 10.00 9.27 -15.03
CA ASP A 179 8.77 9.32 -15.81
C ASP A 179 7.80 8.24 -15.34
N GLU A 180 8.29 7.03 -15.09
CA GLU A 180 7.50 5.91 -14.56
C GLU A 180 6.99 6.21 -13.14
N ILE A 181 7.87 6.69 -12.26
CA ILE A 181 7.50 7.05 -10.88
C ILE A 181 6.48 8.18 -10.88
N SER A 182 6.69 9.23 -11.69
CA SER A 182 5.77 10.37 -11.77
C SER A 182 4.41 9.96 -12.35
N ALA A 183 4.41 9.10 -13.36
CA ALA A 183 3.18 8.55 -13.92
C ALA A 183 2.40 7.75 -12.87
N ILE A 184 3.05 6.84 -12.13
CA ILE A 184 2.40 6.07 -11.06
C ILE A 184 1.89 6.97 -9.94
N GLN A 185 2.67 7.97 -9.51
CA GLN A 185 2.24 8.94 -8.51
C GLN A 185 1.02 9.74 -8.98
N LYS A 186 1.00 10.16 -10.25
CA LYS A 186 -0.16 10.85 -10.85
C LYS A 186 -1.38 9.94 -10.89
N MET A 187 -1.25 8.69 -11.32
CA MET A 187 -2.35 7.74 -11.33
C MET A 187 -2.97 7.55 -9.94
N ILE A 188 -2.12 7.44 -8.90
CA ILE A 188 -2.57 7.33 -7.51
C ILE A 188 -3.31 8.60 -7.08
N ALA A 189 -2.77 9.78 -7.38
CA ALA A 189 -3.39 11.05 -7.04
C ALA A 189 -4.75 11.24 -7.72
N ASP A 190 -4.84 10.98 -9.03
CA ASP A 190 -6.10 11.06 -9.79
C ASP A 190 -7.13 10.07 -9.24
N ALA A 191 -6.71 8.84 -8.90
CA ALA A 191 -7.59 7.83 -8.32
C ALA A 191 -8.07 8.21 -6.90
N GLN A 192 -7.22 8.86 -6.09
CA GLN A 192 -7.62 9.39 -4.78
C GLN A 192 -8.65 10.51 -4.94
N GLU A 193 -8.44 11.44 -5.87
CA GLU A 193 -9.41 12.50 -6.18
C GLU A 193 -10.74 11.92 -6.67
N LEU A 194 -10.70 10.86 -7.47
CA LEU A 194 -11.86 10.13 -7.95
C LEU A 194 -12.65 9.50 -6.80
N VAL A 195 -11.97 8.76 -5.91
CA VAL A 195 -12.62 8.10 -4.78
C VAL A 195 -13.30 9.11 -3.85
N ASN A 196 -12.71 10.30 -3.66
CA ASN A 196 -13.29 11.37 -2.85
C ASN A 196 -14.66 11.84 -3.38
N GLN A 197 -14.92 11.74 -4.69
CA GLN A 197 -16.21 12.11 -5.29
C GLN A 197 -17.36 11.20 -4.84
N THR A 198 -17.06 9.97 -4.37
CA THR A 198 -18.07 9.01 -3.89
C THR A 198 -18.92 9.62 -2.75
N SER A 199 -18.29 10.40 -1.87
CA SER A 199 -18.99 11.08 -0.77
C SER A 199 -19.94 12.17 -1.28
N ALA A 200 -19.53 12.92 -2.31
CA ALA A 200 -20.36 13.97 -2.91
C ALA A 200 -21.60 13.38 -3.59
N ILE A 201 -21.47 12.22 -4.24
CA ILE A 201 -22.60 11.50 -4.85
C ILE A 201 -23.58 11.03 -3.77
N ASN A 202 -23.06 10.37 -2.71
CA ASN A 202 -23.89 9.85 -1.63
C ASN A 202 -24.60 10.95 -0.83
N ASN A 203 -23.98 12.11 -0.64
CA ASN A 203 -24.60 13.23 0.09
C ASN A 203 -25.68 13.95 -0.72
N ASN A 204 -25.75 13.73 -2.04
CA ASN A 204 -26.69 14.37 -2.95
C ASN A 204 -27.58 13.33 -3.64
N GLU A 205 -28.16 12.39 -2.89
CA GLU A 205 -29.04 11.36 -3.44
C GLU A 205 -30.21 11.96 -4.23
N GLN A 206 -30.56 11.33 -5.35
CA GLN A 206 -31.63 11.79 -6.25
C GLN A 206 -33.00 11.15 -5.96
N SER A 207 -33.03 10.11 -5.13
CA SER A 207 -34.23 9.32 -4.80
C SER A 207 -35.21 10.05 -3.87
N THR A 208 -34.72 11.01 -3.09
CA THR A 208 -35.48 11.69 -2.03
C THR A 208 -35.89 13.12 -2.41
N GLN A 209 -35.48 13.60 -3.58
CA GLN A 209 -35.74 14.99 -3.98
C GLN A 209 -37.15 15.12 -4.56
N GLN A 210 -37.93 16.02 -3.96
CA GLN A 210 -39.29 16.30 -4.39
C GLN A 210 -39.24 17.09 -5.71
N VAL A 211 -39.51 16.41 -6.81
CA VAL A 211 -39.56 17.00 -8.16
C VAL A 211 -41.02 17.28 -8.54
N GLY A 212 -41.41 18.54 -8.58
CA GLY A 212 -42.77 18.97 -8.96
C GLY A 212 -43.27 20.19 -8.18
N GLY A 213 -44.37 20.78 -8.66
CA GLY A 213 -45.01 21.90 -7.97
C GLY A 213 -45.64 21.47 -6.64
N SER A 214 -45.61 22.34 -5.65
CA SER A 214 -46.25 22.09 -4.35
C SER A 214 -47.77 22.28 -4.44
N GLY A 215 -48.53 21.35 -3.86
CA GLY A 215 -49.99 21.50 -3.69
C GLY A 215 -50.81 21.41 -4.98
N GLY A 216 -50.37 20.61 -5.97
CA GLY A 216 -51.12 20.38 -7.22
C GLY A 216 -51.01 21.51 -8.27
N LYS A 217 -50.16 22.50 -8.03
CA LYS A 217 -49.85 23.56 -9.00
C LYS A 217 -48.90 23.04 -10.09
N PRO A 218 -48.94 23.61 -11.31
CA PRO A 218 -47.89 23.38 -12.30
C PRO A 218 -46.52 23.72 -11.72
N PHE A 219 -45.50 22.96 -12.12
CA PHE A 219 -44.12 23.20 -11.71
C PHE A 219 -43.62 24.58 -12.16
N ASN A 220 -43.01 25.32 -11.25
CA ASN A 220 -42.35 26.59 -11.54
C ASN A 220 -40.82 26.47 -11.41
N PRO A 221 -40.06 26.50 -12.52
CA PRO A 221 -38.60 26.40 -12.49
C PRO A 221 -37.89 27.47 -11.66
N PHE A 222 -38.53 28.62 -11.42
CA PHE A 222 -37.93 29.72 -10.66
C PHE A 222 -38.07 29.56 -9.15
N THR A 223 -38.99 28.72 -8.65
CA THR A 223 -39.27 28.57 -7.21
C THR A 223 -39.20 27.13 -6.72
N ASP A 224 -39.45 26.15 -7.59
CA ASP A 224 -39.62 24.75 -7.21
C ASP A 224 -38.38 23.89 -7.54
N ALA A 225 -37.26 24.54 -7.89
CA ALA A 225 -36.04 23.90 -8.38
C ALA A 225 -34.88 23.89 -7.36
N SER A 226 -35.15 24.00 -6.05
CA SER A 226 -34.09 23.96 -5.02
C SER A 226 -33.27 22.66 -5.04
N PHE A 227 -33.89 21.57 -5.49
CA PHE A 227 -33.27 20.27 -5.71
C PHE A 227 -32.11 20.32 -6.74
N ALA A 228 -32.17 21.28 -7.69
CA ALA A 228 -31.22 21.37 -8.80
C ALA A 228 -29.77 21.57 -8.35
N GLN A 229 -29.52 22.20 -7.19
CA GLN A 229 -28.16 22.36 -6.66
C GLN A 229 -27.53 21.01 -6.30
N GLY A 230 -28.28 20.15 -5.62
CA GLY A 230 -27.82 18.80 -5.27
C GLY A 230 -27.72 17.91 -6.51
N MET A 231 -28.69 17.99 -7.42
CA MET A 231 -28.65 17.30 -8.71
C MET A 231 -27.40 17.67 -9.52
N LEU A 232 -27.06 18.97 -9.61
CA LEU A 232 -25.86 19.45 -10.30
C LEU A 232 -24.58 18.97 -9.63
N ALA A 233 -24.51 19.00 -8.29
CA ALA A 233 -23.35 18.51 -7.54
C ALA A 233 -23.14 17.01 -7.76
N ASN A 234 -24.21 16.21 -7.72
CA ASN A 234 -24.16 14.78 -8.00
C ASN A 234 -23.69 14.50 -9.45
N ALA A 235 -24.31 15.14 -10.44
CA ALA A 235 -23.96 14.95 -11.85
C ALA A 235 -22.51 15.37 -12.15
N SER A 236 -22.06 16.48 -11.57
CA SER A 236 -20.68 16.97 -11.71
C SER A 236 -19.68 16.00 -11.09
N ALA A 237 -19.99 15.45 -9.92
CA ALA A 237 -19.15 14.45 -9.27
C ALA A 237 -19.02 13.16 -10.11
N GLN A 238 -20.13 12.66 -10.67
CA GLN A 238 -20.10 11.50 -11.58
C GLN A 238 -19.27 11.77 -12.85
N ALA A 239 -19.45 12.93 -13.49
CA ALA A 239 -18.67 13.31 -14.66
C ALA A 239 -17.17 13.42 -14.34
N LYS A 240 -16.83 13.99 -13.17
CA LYS A 240 -15.46 14.11 -12.69
C LYS A 240 -14.82 12.74 -12.42
N MET A 241 -15.56 11.78 -11.85
CA MET A 241 -15.07 10.41 -11.68
C MET A 241 -14.74 9.75 -13.02
N LEU A 242 -15.60 9.93 -14.03
CA LEU A 242 -15.37 9.39 -15.37
C LEU A 242 -14.13 10.00 -16.03
N ASP A 243 -13.99 11.33 -15.94
CA ASP A 243 -12.83 12.04 -16.48
C ASP A 243 -11.53 11.58 -15.81
N LEU A 244 -11.48 11.53 -14.48
CA LEU A 244 -10.31 11.05 -13.73
C LEU A 244 -9.99 9.58 -14.06
N SER A 245 -11.00 8.72 -14.22
CA SER A 245 -10.78 7.31 -14.63
C SER A 245 -10.08 7.24 -15.99
N HIS A 246 -10.51 8.08 -16.93
CA HIS A 246 -9.90 8.17 -18.25
C HIS A 246 -8.48 8.76 -18.19
N GLN A 247 -8.24 9.75 -17.33
CA GLN A 247 -6.89 10.31 -17.11
C GLN A 247 -5.92 9.26 -16.53
N VAL A 248 -6.35 8.46 -15.56
CA VAL A 248 -5.55 7.35 -15.01
C VAL A 248 -5.16 6.38 -16.12
N GLY A 249 -6.14 5.94 -16.94
CA GLY A 249 -5.87 5.02 -18.05
C GLY A 249 -4.91 5.60 -19.08
N ASN A 250 -5.07 6.87 -19.44
CA ASN A 250 -4.21 7.54 -20.42
C ASN A 250 -2.79 7.78 -19.93
N THR A 251 -2.58 7.89 -18.61
CA THR A 251 -1.26 8.15 -18.03
C THR A 251 -0.29 6.98 -18.24
N ILE A 252 -0.79 5.75 -18.39
CA ILE A 252 0.03 4.54 -18.54
C ILE A 252 -0.24 3.77 -19.84
N ASN A 253 -1.11 4.27 -20.70
CA ASN A 253 -1.44 3.59 -21.96
C ASN A 253 -0.21 3.58 -22.90
N PRO A 254 0.37 2.42 -23.23
CA PRO A 254 1.57 2.33 -24.07
C PRO A 254 1.39 2.95 -25.45
N ASP A 255 0.17 2.99 -26.01
CA ASP A 255 -0.10 3.64 -27.29
C ASP A 255 0.09 5.17 -27.24
N ARG A 256 0.17 5.73 -26.03
CA ARG A 256 0.33 7.16 -25.76
C ARG A 256 1.65 7.50 -25.07
N LEU A 257 2.47 6.51 -24.77
CA LEU A 257 3.80 6.72 -24.21
C LEU A 257 4.80 6.95 -25.33
N THR A 258 5.76 7.83 -25.09
CA THR A 258 6.91 8.02 -25.97
C THR A 258 8.17 7.68 -25.21
N GLY A 259 9.02 6.83 -25.79
CA GLY A 259 10.27 6.36 -25.20
C GLY A 259 10.87 5.28 -26.10
N ASN A 260 12.19 5.12 -26.05
CA ASN A 260 12.91 4.05 -26.75
C ASN A 260 12.98 2.80 -25.87
#